data_AF-A0A2D4WM29-F1
#
_entry.id   AF-A0A2D4WM29-F1
#
_cell.length_a   1.000
_cell.length_b   1.000
_cell.length_c   1.000
_cell.angle_alpha   90.00
_cell.angle_beta   90.00
_cell.angle_gamma   90.00
#
_symmetry.space_group_name_H-M   'P 1'
#
loop_
_entity.id
_entity.type
_entity.pdbx_description
1 polymer ?
#
loop_
_entity_poly.entity_id
_entity_poly.type
_entity_poly.pdbx_seq_one_letter_code
_entity_poly.pdbx_strand_id
1 'polypeptide(L)'
;MLINGEWQTDTPTFPVFNPATGEEIGQVADGTEQDATRGIDAASAALPAWMNETAYARSAVLYRAYQLMLERQRELAELMTREQGKPLKASMNEVKYAADFLLWFAEEAKRVYGETIPSARSDQRFLVQKQAVGVVAAVTPWNYPISMLTRKLGPALAAGCTVVLKPAESTPLCAIAVFKILEEAGLPAGVANLVTASDPKPIGEVFCTHPAVRKLTFTGSTAVGKHLAQACAPQLKRVSMELGGHAPFIVYDDADPVHAAKGVSLVKFLNTGQACISPNRIFVQRRILDPFLETLQARVSGMQAGDGMDPANSIGPLINESAIEKVDRQVQDAVSHGATLLAGGSRLTENGLDRG
;
A
#
# COMPACT_ATOMS: atom_id res chain seq x y z
N MET A 1 -18.26 2.57 -4.19
CA MET A 1 -17.64 1.93 -3.00
C MET A 1 -18.39 0.62 -2.70
N LEU A 2 -17.89 -0.29 -1.85
CA LEU A 2 -18.54 -1.58 -1.56
C LEU A 2 -18.94 -1.67 -0.08
N ILE A 3 -20.23 -1.85 0.20
CA ILE A 3 -20.75 -2.04 1.56
C ILE A 3 -21.68 -3.25 1.56
N ASN A 4 -21.42 -4.22 2.44
CA ASN A 4 -22.24 -5.42 2.60
C ASN A 4 -22.52 -6.20 1.30
N GLY A 5 -21.53 -6.30 0.40
CA GLY A 5 -21.70 -6.98 -0.89
C GLY A 5 -22.47 -6.15 -1.93
N GLU A 6 -22.77 -4.88 -1.67
CA GLU A 6 -23.46 -3.99 -2.59
C GLU A 6 -22.58 -2.82 -3.01
N TRP A 7 -22.39 -2.69 -4.32
CA TRP A 7 -21.70 -1.56 -4.93
C TRP A 7 -22.57 -0.32 -4.89
N GLN A 8 -22.19 0.68 -4.09
CA GLN A 8 -22.94 1.93 -3.96
C GLN A 8 -22.71 2.81 -5.19
N THR A 9 -23.79 3.17 -5.89
CA THR A 9 -23.80 4.00 -7.10
C THR A 9 -24.48 5.36 -6.92
N ASP A 10 -25.35 5.49 -5.91
CA ASP A 10 -26.22 6.67 -5.73
C ASP A 10 -25.66 7.67 -4.71
N THR A 11 -24.33 7.85 -4.74
CA THR A 11 -23.61 8.76 -3.84
C THR A 11 -22.90 9.82 -4.67
N PRO A 12 -22.63 11.02 -4.10
CA PRO A 12 -21.68 11.96 -4.70
C PRO A 12 -20.39 11.25 -5.12
N THR A 13 -19.71 11.77 -6.14
CA THR A 13 -18.45 11.18 -6.64
C THR A 13 -17.34 12.21 -6.67
N PHE A 14 -16.10 11.73 -6.66
CA PHE A 14 -14.91 12.53 -6.93
C PHE A 14 -14.11 11.94 -8.11
N PRO A 15 -13.45 12.80 -8.93
CA PRO A 15 -12.67 12.36 -10.07
C PRO A 15 -11.33 11.74 -9.65
N VAL A 16 -10.87 10.79 -10.45
CA VAL A 16 -9.52 10.22 -10.40
C VAL A 16 -8.81 10.61 -11.69
N PHE A 17 -7.58 11.10 -11.58
CA PHE A 17 -6.81 11.60 -12.71
C PHE A 17 -5.59 10.73 -13.00
N ASN A 18 -5.18 10.70 -14.26
CA ASN A 18 -3.90 10.13 -14.66
C ASN A 18 -2.77 11.14 -14.38
N PRO A 19 -1.80 10.84 -13.49
CA PRO A 19 -0.75 11.79 -13.15
C PRO A 19 0.24 12.03 -14.29
N ALA A 20 0.22 11.26 -15.39
CA ALA A 20 1.08 11.51 -16.56
C ALA A 20 0.46 12.48 -17.57
N THR A 21 -0.87 12.63 -17.57
CA THR A 21 -1.60 13.35 -18.62
C THR A 21 -2.60 14.38 -18.10
N GLY A 22 -2.91 14.36 -16.81
CA GLY A 22 -3.95 15.18 -16.19
C GLY A 22 -5.38 14.76 -16.56
N GLU A 23 -5.55 13.74 -17.40
CA GLU A 23 -6.86 13.28 -17.87
C GLU A 23 -7.63 12.57 -16.76
N GLU A 24 -8.94 12.82 -16.67
CA GLU A 24 -9.83 12.06 -15.79
C GLU A 24 -9.98 10.63 -16.32
N ILE A 25 -9.70 9.64 -15.46
CA ILE A 25 -9.76 8.21 -15.80
C ILE A 25 -10.92 7.47 -15.14
N GLY A 26 -11.64 8.12 -14.24
CA GLY A 26 -12.82 7.56 -13.60
C GLY A 26 -13.39 8.44 -12.51
N GLN A 27 -14.62 8.12 -12.11
CA GLN A 27 -15.33 8.73 -10.99
C GLN A 27 -15.55 7.67 -9.92
N VAL A 28 -15.35 8.05 -8.66
CA VAL A 28 -15.49 7.15 -7.52
C VAL A 28 -16.41 7.75 -6.48
N ALA A 29 -17.29 6.92 -5.92
CA ALA A 29 -18.17 7.28 -4.82
C ALA A 29 -17.40 7.97 -3.67
N ASP A 30 -17.90 9.12 -3.25
CA ASP A 30 -17.36 9.94 -2.17
C ASP A 30 -18.12 9.63 -0.87
N GLY A 31 -17.55 8.73 -0.10
CA GLY A 31 -18.13 8.21 1.12
C GLY A 31 -17.98 9.16 2.29
N THR A 32 -18.94 9.05 3.20
CA THR A 32 -19.05 9.86 4.40
C THR A 32 -18.72 9.04 5.66
N GLU A 33 -18.69 9.69 6.81
CA GLU A 33 -18.66 9.04 8.12
C GLU A 33 -19.82 8.04 8.33
N GLN A 34 -20.98 8.28 7.71
CA GLN A 34 -22.13 7.37 7.77
C GLN A 34 -21.86 6.10 6.98
N ASP A 35 -21.20 6.19 5.82
CA ASP A 35 -20.81 5.04 5.02
C ASP A 35 -19.71 4.22 5.71
N ALA A 36 -18.76 4.89 6.39
CA ALA A 36 -17.80 4.23 7.26
C ALA A 36 -18.50 3.43 8.37
N THR A 37 -19.51 4.03 9.02
CA THR A 37 -20.31 3.37 10.05
C THR A 37 -21.08 2.18 9.49
N ARG A 38 -21.79 2.34 8.35
CA ARG A 38 -22.50 1.25 7.66
C ARG A 38 -21.56 0.10 7.29
N GLY A 39 -20.36 0.39 6.80
CA GLY A 39 -19.34 -0.61 6.51
C GLY A 39 -18.87 -1.36 7.76
N ILE A 40 -18.70 -0.67 8.89
CA ILE A 40 -18.33 -1.29 10.17
C ILE A 40 -19.46 -2.15 10.72
N ASP A 41 -20.71 -1.70 10.63
CA ASP A 41 -21.87 -2.45 11.08
C ASP A 41 -22.05 -3.73 10.26
N ALA A 42 -21.89 -3.66 8.94
CA ALA A 42 -21.88 -4.83 8.07
C ALA A 42 -20.74 -5.79 8.42
N ALA A 43 -19.52 -5.26 8.63
CA ALA A 43 -18.38 -6.07 9.07
C ALA A 43 -18.60 -6.73 10.44
N SER A 44 -19.27 -6.04 11.36
CA SER A 44 -19.61 -6.57 12.68
C SER A 44 -20.67 -7.67 12.58
N ALA A 45 -21.67 -7.50 11.71
CA ALA A 45 -22.71 -8.50 11.47
C ALA A 45 -22.19 -9.77 10.80
N ALA A 46 -21.25 -9.63 9.85
CA ALA A 46 -20.64 -10.77 9.15
C ALA A 46 -19.60 -11.54 9.99
N LEU A 47 -19.04 -10.91 11.03
CA LEU A 47 -17.93 -11.44 11.81
C LEU A 47 -18.20 -12.81 12.46
N PRO A 48 -19.34 -13.06 13.14
CA PRO A 48 -19.57 -14.34 13.79
C PRO A 48 -19.56 -15.52 12.82
N ALA A 49 -20.14 -15.36 11.62
CA ALA A 49 -20.14 -16.40 10.60
C ALA A 49 -18.72 -16.63 10.06
N TRP A 50 -18.03 -15.57 9.66
CA TRP A 50 -16.68 -15.68 9.07
C TRP A 50 -15.61 -16.18 10.05
N MET A 51 -15.71 -15.79 11.32
CA MET A 51 -14.78 -16.27 12.36
C MET A 51 -14.98 -17.77 12.65
N ASN A 52 -16.23 -18.25 12.55
CA ASN A 52 -16.58 -19.66 12.77
C ASN A 52 -16.35 -20.55 11.54
N GLU A 53 -16.10 -19.97 10.37
CA GLU A 53 -15.67 -20.74 9.20
C GLU A 53 -14.38 -21.51 9.47
N THR A 54 -14.20 -22.62 8.75
CA THR A 54 -12.95 -23.37 8.87
C THR A 54 -11.80 -22.59 8.26
N ALA A 55 -10.59 -22.78 8.81
CA ALA A 55 -9.36 -22.23 8.21
C ALA A 55 -9.19 -22.63 6.73
N TYR A 56 -9.67 -23.82 6.35
CA TYR A 56 -9.62 -24.31 4.97
C TYR A 56 -10.58 -23.57 4.04
N ALA A 57 -11.80 -23.25 4.49
CA ALA A 57 -12.75 -22.46 3.71
C ALA A 57 -12.21 -21.04 3.49
N ARG A 58 -11.69 -20.40 4.54
CA ARG A 58 -11.05 -19.08 4.40
C ARG A 58 -9.81 -19.10 3.49
N SER A 59 -8.99 -20.15 3.60
CA SER A 59 -7.84 -20.40 2.72
C SER A 59 -8.26 -20.49 1.26
N ALA A 60 -9.35 -21.21 0.96
CA ALA A 60 -9.84 -21.39 -0.41
C ALA A 60 -10.25 -20.06 -1.08
N VAL A 61 -10.93 -19.17 -0.35
CA VAL A 61 -11.30 -17.83 -0.87
C VAL A 61 -10.06 -17.00 -1.20
N LEU A 62 -9.08 -16.95 -0.28
CA LEU A 62 -7.83 -16.21 -0.50
C LEU A 62 -7.01 -16.79 -1.67
N TYR A 63 -6.96 -18.11 -1.78
CA TYR A 63 -6.29 -18.78 -2.89
C TYR A 63 -6.99 -18.50 -4.24
N ARG A 64 -8.32 -18.51 -4.28
CA ARG A 64 -9.07 -18.15 -5.50
C ARG A 64 -8.83 -16.69 -5.90
N ALA A 65 -8.82 -15.77 -4.95
CA ALA A 65 -8.50 -14.37 -5.21
C ALA A 65 -7.07 -14.18 -5.75
N TYR A 66 -6.09 -14.92 -5.21
CA TYR A 66 -4.72 -14.97 -5.77
C TYR A 66 -4.71 -15.40 -7.25
N GLN A 67 -5.43 -16.47 -7.59
CA GLN A 67 -5.51 -16.96 -8.97
C GLN A 67 -6.11 -15.90 -9.90
N LEU A 68 -7.24 -15.31 -9.52
CA LEU A 68 -7.92 -14.25 -10.28
C LEU A 68 -7.03 -13.01 -10.49
N MET A 69 -6.25 -12.61 -9.48
CA MET A 69 -5.29 -11.51 -9.62
C MET A 69 -4.19 -11.82 -10.64
N LEU A 70 -3.71 -13.06 -10.71
CA LEU A 70 -2.71 -13.46 -11.71
C LEU A 70 -3.33 -13.61 -13.11
N GLU A 71 -4.55 -14.13 -13.21
CA GLU A 71 -5.31 -14.18 -14.48
C GLU A 71 -5.51 -12.77 -15.06
N ARG A 72 -5.73 -11.76 -14.20
CA ARG A 72 -5.93 -10.35 -14.58
C ARG A 72 -4.71 -9.46 -14.34
N GLN A 73 -3.50 -10.04 -14.27
CA GLN A 73 -2.30 -9.32 -13.84
C GLN A 73 -2.07 -8.05 -14.68
N ARG A 74 -2.21 -8.17 -16.00
CA ARG A 74 -2.00 -7.08 -16.94
C ARG A 74 -3.04 -5.98 -16.82
N GLU A 75 -4.32 -6.34 -16.74
CA GLU A 75 -5.42 -5.37 -16.59
C GLU A 75 -5.25 -4.53 -15.31
N LEU A 76 -4.95 -5.20 -14.19
CA LEU A 76 -4.67 -4.52 -12.92
C LEU A 76 -3.44 -3.62 -13.00
N ALA A 77 -2.40 -4.04 -13.72
CA ALA A 77 -1.18 -3.27 -13.88
C ALA A 77 -1.38 -2.03 -14.77
N GLU A 78 -2.13 -2.15 -15.86
CA GLU A 78 -2.48 -1.02 -16.73
C GLU A 78 -3.34 0.00 -15.98
N LEU A 79 -4.31 -0.47 -15.19
CA LEU A 79 -5.10 0.39 -14.30
C LEU A 79 -4.20 1.13 -13.30
N MET A 80 -3.32 0.41 -12.61
CA MET A 80 -2.38 0.98 -11.64
C MET A 80 -1.46 2.02 -12.27
N THR A 81 -0.90 1.74 -13.44
CA THR A 81 -0.04 2.67 -14.17
C THR A 81 -0.79 3.95 -14.52
N ARG A 82 -2.04 3.84 -14.97
CA ARG A 82 -2.87 5.00 -15.30
C ARG A 82 -3.27 5.83 -14.08
N GLU A 83 -3.61 5.23 -12.94
CA GLU A 83 -4.02 6.01 -11.76
C GLU A 83 -2.86 6.51 -10.89
N GLN A 84 -1.73 5.80 -10.86
CA GLN A 84 -0.62 6.07 -9.94
C GLN A 84 0.63 6.60 -10.65
N GLY A 85 0.83 6.23 -11.92
CA GLY A 85 1.92 6.73 -12.77
C GLY A 85 3.13 5.81 -12.92
N LYS A 86 3.33 4.79 -12.08
CA LYS A 86 4.53 3.94 -12.22
C LYS A 86 4.55 3.18 -13.55
N PRO A 87 5.76 2.91 -14.10
CA PRO A 87 5.89 2.14 -15.34
C PRO A 87 5.17 0.79 -15.29
N LEU A 88 4.57 0.37 -16.40
CA LEU A 88 3.75 -0.85 -16.49
C LEU A 88 4.47 -2.09 -15.96
N LYS A 89 5.78 -2.22 -16.23
CA LYS A 89 6.60 -3.32 -15.70
C LYS A 89 6.66 -3.33 -14.17
N ALA A 90 6.75 -2.16 -13.54
CA ALA A 90 6.72 -2.03 -12.08
C ALA A 90 5.33 -2.36 -11.53
N SER A 91 4.26 -1.93 -12.20
CA SER A 91 2.89 -2.30 -11.85
C SER A 91 2.64 -3.80 -11.94
N MET A 92 3.11 -4.46 -13.02
CA MET A 92 3.03 -5.93 -13.18
C MET A 92 3.71 -6.67 -12.02
N ASN A 93 4.91 -6.21 -11.63
CA ASN A 93 5.64 -6.77 -10.49
C ASN A 93 4.87 -6.56 -9.18
N GLU A 94 4.26 -5.39 -8.98
CA GLU A 94 3.43 -5.14 -7.80
C GLU A 94 2.20 -6.04 -7.77
N VAL A 95 1.48 -6.21 -8.87
CA VAL A 95 0.27 -7.06 -8.90
C VAL A 95 0.64 -8.49 -8.48
N LYS A 96 1.74 -9.03 -9.02
CA LYS A 96 2.24 -10.34 -8.59
C LYS A 96 2.59 -10.34 -7.10
N TYR A 97 3.37 -9.37 -6.64
CA TYR A 97 3.78 -9.27 -5.23
C TYR A 97 2.58 -9.12 -4.29
N ALA A 98 1.53 -8.42 -4.72
CA ALA A 98 0.28 -8.27 -4.00
C ALA A 98 -0.49 -9.60 -3.92
N ALA A 99 -0.56 -10.34 -5.03
CA ALA A 99 -1.18 -11.65 -5.08
C ALA A 99 -0.43 -12.66 -4.19
N ASP A 100 0.91 -12.59 -4.15
CA ASP A 100 1.76 -13.44 -3.31
C ASP A 100 1.38 -13.32 -1.81
N PHE A 101 0.93 -12.15 -1.32
CA PHE A 101 0.40 -12.02 0.05
C PHE A 101 -0.87 -12.82 0.27
N LEU A 102 -1.79 -12.86 -0.71
CA LEU A 102 -3.03 -13.63 -0.59
C LEU A 102 -2.72 -15.13 -0.56
N LEU A 103 -1.81 -15.59 -1.42
CA LEU A 103 -1.33 -16.98 -1.41
C LEU A 103 -0.69 -17.34 -0.06
N TRP A 104 0.26 -16.53 0.40
CA TRP A 104 0.94 -16.75 1.66
C TRP A 104 -0.04 -16.84 2.83
N PHE A 105 -0.98 -15.90 2.93
CA PHE A 105 -1.95 -15.91 4.03
C PHE A 105 -3.07 -16.95 3.86
N ALA A 106 -3.36 -17.40 2.64
CA ALA A 106 -4.18 -18.58 2.42
C ALA A 106 -3.53 -19.81 3.06
N GLU A 107 -2.21 -19.96 2.94
CA GLU A 107 -1.46 -21.04 3.56
C GLU A 107 -1.39 -20.89 5.08
N GLU A 108 -1.11 -19.68 5.58
CA GLU A 108 -1.00 -19.39 7.01
C GLU A 108 -2.34 -19.48 7.75
N ALA A 109 -3.48 -19.33 7.08
CA ALA A 109 -4.81 -19.52 7.68
C ALA A 109 -4.92 -20.88 8.41
N LYS A 110 -4.26 -21.91 7.89
CA LYS A 110 -4.27 -23.30 8.41
C LYS A 110 -3.19 -23.57 9.45
N ARG A 111 -2.38 -22.57 9.80
CA ARG A 111 -1.19 -22.69 10.67
C ARG A 111 -1.25 -21.77 11.89
N VAL A 112 -2.46 -21.33 12.26
CA VAL A 112 -2.72 -20.57 13.49
C VAL A 112 -2.73 -21.54 14.68
N TYR A 113 -1.54 -22.02 15.06
CA TYR A 113 -1.39 -23.02 16.12
C TYR A 113 -1.56 -22.41 17.52
N GLY A 114 -2.16 -23.21 18.40
CA GLY A 114 -2.13 -22.99 19.84
C GLY A 114 -0.96 -23.69 20.51
N GLU A 115 -0.91 -23.65 21.83
CA GLU A 115 0.15 -24.29 22.63
C GLU A 115 -0.44 -24.98 23.86
N THR A 116 0.21 -26.04 24.32
CA THR A 116 -0.04 -26.65 25.63
C THR A 116 1.17 -26.43 26.51
N ILE A 117 0.99 -25.85 27.70
CA ILE A 117 2.10 -25.49 28.59
C ILE A 117 2.11 -26.43 29.81
N PRO A 118 3.26 -27.03 30.17
CA PRO A 118 3.37 -27.86 31.37
C PRO A 118 2.95 -27.10 32.62
N SER A 119 2.20 -27.76 33.49
CA SER A 119 1.80 -27.22 34.78
C SER A 119 2.74 -27.67 35.89
N ALA A 120 3.09 -26.74 36.79
CA ALA A 120 3.77 -27.06 38.05
C ALA A 120 2.84 -27.76 39.07
N ARG A 121 1.52 -27.77 38.83
CA ARG A 121 0.50 -28.42 39.65
C ARG A 121 -0.15 -29.57 38.89
N SER A 122 -0.28 -30.74 39.52
CA SER A 122 -0.72 -31.99 38.89
C SER A 122 -2.14 -31.96 38.33
N ASP A 123 -3.00 -31.13 38.91
CA ASP A 123 -4.44 -30.98 38.62
C ASP A 123 -4.75 -29.87 37.60
N GLN A 124 -3.74 -29.20 37.04
CA GLN A 124 -3.93 -28.09 36.11
C GLN A 124 -3.42 -28.42 34.71
N ARG A 125 -4.05 -27.82 33.69
CA ARG A 125 -3.65 -27.86 32.29
C ARG A 125 -3.72 -26.44 31.72
N PHE A 126 -2.67 -26.01 31.03
CA PHE A 126 -2.64 -24.70 30.39
C PHE A 126 -2.70 -24.86 28.87
N LEU A 127 -3.69 -24.21 28.26
CA LEU A 127 -3.92 -24.19 26.83
C LEU A 127 -3.90 -22.73 26.35
N VAL A 128 -3.14 -22.46 25.30
CA VAL A 128 -3.13 -21.17 24.59
C VAL A 128 -3.80 -21.37 23.24
N GLN A 129 -4.84 -20.59 22.97
CA GLN A 129 -5.51 -20.54 21.67
C GLN A 129 -5.33 -19.15 21.06
N LYS A 130 -5.34 -19.08 19.73
CA LYS A 130 -5.29 -17.84 18.97
C LYS A 130 -6.62 -17.68 18.23
N GLN A 131 -7.26 -16.53 18.37
CA GLN A 131 -8.53 -16.21 17.73
C GLN A 131 -8.44 -14.85 17.04
N ALA A 132 -9.32 -14.63 16.07
CA ALA A 132 -9.42 -13.36 15.37
C ALA A 132 -9.71 -12.22 16.35
N VAL A 133 -9.13 -11.04 16.10
CA VAL A 133 -9.33 -9.87 16.97
C VAL A 133 -10.73 -9.26 16.82
N GLY A 134 -11.39 -9.48 15.68
CA GLY A 134 -12.71 -8.94 15.36
C GLY A 134 -12.67 -8.03 14.13
N VAL A 135 -13.46 -6.95 14.13
CA VAL A 135 -13.51 -6.00 13.02
C VAL A 135 -12.20 -5.19 12.95
N VAL A 136 -11.60 -5.15 11.75
CA VAL A 136 -10.37 -4.42 11.44
C VAL A 136 -10.70 -3.22 10.56
N ALA A 137 -10.27 -2.03 10.99
CA ALA A 137 -10.22 -0.86 10.13
C ALA A 137 -8.84 -0.79 9.44
N ALA A 138 -8.82 -0.66 8.12
CA ALA A 138 -7.61 -0.60 7.33
C ALA A 138 -7.53 0.70 6.52
N VAL A 139 -6.36 1.35 6.53
CA VAL A 139 -6.10 2.54 5.73
C VAL A 139 -4.81 2.33 4.95
N THR A 140 -4.85 2.51 3.63
CA THR A 140 -3.73 2.25 2.72
C THR A 140 -3.33 3.47 1.90
N PRO A 141 -2.01 3.65 1.61
CA PRO A 141 -1.49 4.77 0.85
C PRO A 141 -1.62 4.53 -0.67
N TRP A 142 -1.28 5.55 -1.45
CA TRP A 142 -1.33 5.54 -2.91
C TRP A 142 -0.12 4.90 -3.59
N ASN A 143 1.03 4.83 -2.92
CA ASN A 143 2.28 4.52 -3.61
C ASN A 143 2.41 3.06 -4.07
N TYR A 144 1.75 2.15 -3.38
CA TYR A 144 1.64 0.73 -3.72
C TYR A 144 0.17 0.30 -3.53
N PRO A 145 -0.72 0.70 -4.45
CA PRO A 145 -2.17 0.73 -4.20
C PRO A 145 -2.80 -0.66 -4.11
N ILE A 146 -2.17 -1.69 -4.69
CA ILE A 146 -2.68 -3.07 -4.61
C ILE A 146 -1.95 -3.85 -3.50
N SER A 147 -0.62 -3.78 -3.43
CA SER A 147 0.13 -4.60 -2.46
C SER A 147 -0.03 -4.14 -1.01
N MET A 148 -0.22 -2.84 -0.74
CA MET A 148 -0.53 -2.37 0.62
C MET A 148 -1.91 -2.83 1.10
N LEU A 149 -2.84 -3.03 0.16
CA LEU A 149 -4.18 -3.53 0.40
C LEU A 149 -4.15 -5.02 0.71
N THR A 150 -3.56 -5.86 -0.14
CA THR A 150 -3.53 -7.31 0.09
C THR A 150 -2.69 -7.70 1.31
N ARG A 151 -1.64 -6.94 1.62
CA ARG A 151 -0.84 -7.12 2.84
C ARG A 151 -1.62 -6.88 4.14
N LYS A 152 -2.75 -6.17 4.09
CA LYS A 152 -3.66 -5.96 5.23
C LYS A 152 -4.86 -6.91 5.18
N LEU A 153 -5.46 -7.09 4.00
CA LEU A 153 -6.62 -7.97 3.82
C LEU A 153 -6.25 -9.44 4.02
N GLY A 154 -5.17 -9.93 3.38
CA GLY A 154 -4.71 -11.31 3.47
C GLY A 154 -4.64 -11.85 4.91
N PRO A 155 -3.84 -11.25 5.80
CA PRO A 155 -3.73 -11.76 7.17
C PRO A 155 -5.00 -11.58 7.99
N ALA A 156 -5.76 -10.49 7.78
CA ALA A 156 -7.00 -10.26 8.51
C ALA A 156 -8.05 -11.32 8.18
N LEU A 157 -8.29 -11.54 6.88
CA LEU A 157 -9.23 -12.53 6.39
C LEU A 157 -8.80 -13.95 6.77
N ALA A 158 -7.52 -14.29 6.62
CA ALA A 158 -6.98 -15.60 7.01
C ALA A 158 -7.23 -15.92 8.50
N ALA A 159 -7.00 -14.93 9.37
CA ALA A 159 -7.21 -15.05 10.81
C ALA A 159 -8.70 -15.14 11.22
N GLY A 160 -9.65 -14.90 10.30
CA GLY A 160 -11.09 -14.88 10.58
C GLY A 160 -11.62 -13.51 11.02
N CYS A 161 -10.89 -12.42 10.74
CA CYS A 161 -11.37 -11.06 10.96
C CYS A 161 -12.20 -10.58 9.76
N THR A 162 -13.09 -9.62 9.99
CA THR A 162 -13.72 -8.81 8.93
C THR A 162 -13.01 -7.47 8.81
N VAL A 163 -13.11 -6.83 7.64
CA VAL A 163 -12.34 -5.60 7.34
C VAL A 163 -13.22 -4.51 6.76
N VAL A 164 -12.97 -3.27 7.16
CA VAL A 164 -13.42 -2.06 6.46
C VAL A 164 -12.19 -1.28 6.04
N LEU A 165 -12.03 -1.05 4.74
CA LEU A 165 -10.83 -0.47 4.17
C LEU A 165 -11.11 0.89 3.52
N LYS A 166 -10.27 1.90 3.82
CA LYS A 166 -10.19 3.16 3.07
C LYS A 166 -8.87 3.22 2.27
N PRO A 167 -8.91 3.23 0.94
CA PRO A 167 -7.72 3.45 0.14
C PRO A 167 -7.41 4.95 0.04
N ALA A 168 -6.22 5.30 -0.44
CA ALA A 168 -5.91 6.67 -0.81
C ALA A 168 -6.81 7.14 -1.96
N GLU A 169 -7.28 8.37 -1.85
CA GLU A 169 -8.13 9.07 -2.80
C GLU A 169 -7.46 9.29 -4.16
N SER A 170 -6.13 9.30 -4.23
CA SER A 170 -5.40 9.40 -5.50
C SER A 170 -5.38 8.10 -6.32
N THR A 171 -5.62 6.94 -5.70
CA THR A 171 -5.55 5.62 -6.36
C THR A 171 -6.65 4.64 -5.89
N PRO A 172 -7.93 5.05 -5.90
CA PRO A 172 -9.02 4.22 -5.40
C PRO A 172 -9.47 3.14 -6.40
N LEU A 173 -9.16 3.27 -7.69
CA LEU A 173 -9.67 2.36 -8.73
C LEU A 173 -9.01 0.99 -8.61
N CYS A 174 -7.70 0.92 -8.28
CA CYS A 174 -7.06 -0.35 -7.95
C CYS A 174 -7.73 -1.07 -6.79
N ALA A 175 -8.11 -0.34 -5.73
CA ALA A 175 -8.80 -0.95 -4.60
C ALA A 175 -10.17 -1.51 -5.01
N ILE A 176 -10.93 -0.77 -5.81
CA ILE A 176 -12.20 -1.24 -6.38
C ILE A 176 -11.99 -2.52 -7.20
N ALA A 177 -10.98 -2.57 -8.05
CA ALA A 177 -10.69 -3.75 -8.88
C ALA A 177 -10.35 -4.99 -8.02
N VAL A 178 -9.55 -4.82 -6.96
CA VAL A 178 -9.25 -5.94 -6.04
C VAL A 178 -10.49 -6.39 -5.27
N PHE A 179 -11.35 -5.47 -4.85
CA PHE A 179 -12.59 -5.82 -4.15
C PHE A 179 -13.58 -6.59 -5.07
N LYS A 180 -13.64 -6.26 -6.36
CA LYS A 180 -14.38 -7.08 -7.35
C LYS A 180 -13.81 -8.50 -7.45
N ILE A 181 -12.49 -8.65 -7.41
CA ILE A 181 -11.83 -9.96 -7.40
C ILE A 181 -12.17 -10.75 -6.12
N LEU A 182 -12.22 -10.09 -4.95
CA LEU A 182 -12.60 -10.75 -3.70
C LEU A 182 -14.06 -11.23 -3.71
N GLU A 183 -14.96 -10.42 -4.25
CA GLU A 183 -16.37 -10.79 -4.47
C GLU A 183 -16.48 -12.01 -5.40
N GLU A 184 -15.79 -11.98 -6.55
CA GLU A 184 -15.75 -13.10 -7.49
C GLU A 184 -15.09 -14.36 -6.91
N ALA A 185 -14.14 -14.20 -5.98
CA ALA A 185 -13.52 -15.30 -5.25
C ALA A 185 -14.46 -15.96 -4.22
N GLY A 186 -15.67 -15.43 -4.06
CA GLY A 186 -16.69 -15.95 -3.13
C GLY A 186 -16.54 -15.43 -1.71
N LEU A 187 -15.90 -14.27 -1.50
CA LEU A 187 -15.86 -13.65 -0.19
C LEU A 187 -17.29 -13.24 0.24
N PRO A 188 -17.80 -13.68 1.41
CA PRO A 188 -19.16 -13.37 1.81
C PRO A 188 -19.40 -11.86 2.01
N ALA A 189 -20.64 -11.44 1.79
CA ALA A 189 -21.08 -10.08 2.01
C ALA A 189 -20.72 -9.58 3.42
N GLY A 190 -20.22 -8.35 3.50
CA GLY A 190 -19.83 -7.70 4.76
C GLY A 190 -18.48 -8.15 5.33
N VAL A 191 -17.87 -9.24 4.84
CA VAL A 191 -16.57 -9.71 5.37
C VAL A 191 -15.44 -8.73 5.03
N ALA A 192 -15.45 -8.16 3.83
CA ALA A 192 -14.64 -7.00 3.48
C ALA A 192 -15.52 -5.91 2.88
N ASN A 193 -15.32 -4.68 3.35
CA ASN A 193 -16.01 -3.48 2.87
C ASN A 193 -14.97 -2.44 2.44
N LEU A 194 -15.31 -1.64 1.42
CA LEU A 194 -14.46 -0.62 0.83
C LEU A 194 -15.18 0.72 0.90
N VAL A 195 -14.59 1.67 1.61
CA VAL A 195 -15.07 3.05 1.72
C VAL A 195 -14.07 3.97 1.02
N THR A 196 -14.47 4.51 -0.12
CA THR A 196 -13.70 5.52 -0.86
C THR A 196 -14.19 6.89 -0.44
N ALA A 197 -13.30 7.86 -0.26
CA ALA A 197 -13.65 9.21 0.17
C ALA A 197 -12.55 10.18 -0.24
N SER A 198 -12.95 11.35 -0.77
CA SER A 198 -12.06 12.45 -1.13
C SER A 198 -11.49 13.14 0.12
N ASP A 199 -12.29 13.26 1.18
CA ASP A 199 -11.83 13.65 2.52
C ASP A 199 -11.60 12.39 3.40
N PRO A 200 -10.34 12.02 3.68
CA PRO A 200 -10.03 10.85 4.49
C PRO A 200 -10.33 11.03 5.98
N LYS A 201 -10.42 12.26 6.49
CA LYS A 201 -10.40 12.55 7.93
C LYS A 201 -11.66 12.03 8.65
N PRO A 202 -12.90 12.31 8.20
CA PRO A 202 -14.11 11.78 8.85
C PRO A 202 -14.12 10.25 8.93
N ILE A 203 -13.66 9.57 7.87
CA ILE A 203 -13.56 8.11 7.84
C ILE A 203 -12.56 7.59 8.89
N GLY A 204 -11.39 8.24 8.99
CA GLY A 204 -10.37 7.92 9.99
C GLY A 204 -10.86 8.12 11.43
N GLU A 205 -11.62 9.19 11.68
CA GLU A 205 -12.22 9.46 12.99
C GLU A 205 -13.21 8.36 13.40
N VAL A 206 -14.10 7.95 12.49
CA VAL A 206 -15.01 6.81 12.73
C VAL A 206 -14.23 5.54 12.98
N PHE A 207 -13.20 5.23 12.19
CA PHE A 207 -12.37 4.03 12.37
C PHE A 207 -11.69 4.00 13.75
N CYS A 208 -11.27 5.16 14.27
CA CYS A 208 -10.63 5.28 15.57
C CYS A 208 -11.63 5.24 16.75
N THR A 209 -12.86 5.67 16.55
CA THR A 209 -13.84 5.89 17.64
C THR A 209 -14.99 4.89 17.66
N HIS A 210 -15.27 4.16 16.59
CA HIS A 210 -16.37 3.20 16.57
C HIS A 210 -16.08 1.97 17.47
N PRO A 211 -16.96 1.60 18.42
CA PRO A 211 -16.68 0.57 19.42
C PRO A 211 -16.51 -0.85 18.84
N ALA A 212 -17.11 -1.14 17.68
CA ALA A 212 -16.99 -2.44 17.02
C ALA A 212 -15.58 -2.69 16.45
N VAL A 213 -14.83 -1.64 16.08
CA VAL A 213 -13.47 -1.77 15.55
C VAL A 213 -12.52 -2.20 16.67
N ARG A 214 -11.88 -3.35 16.53
CA ARG A 214 -10.93 -3.88 17.53
C ARG A 214 -9.46 -3.70 17.14
N LYS A 215 -9.21 -3.45 15.86
CA LYS A 215 -7.86 -3.22 15.32
C LYS A 215 -7.89 -2.15 14.23
N LEU A 216 -6.93 -1.23 14.29
CA LEU A 216 -6.59 -0.32 13.20
C LEU A 216 -5.25 -0.75 12.58
N THR A 217 -5.16 -0.76 11.25
CA THR A 217 -3.90 -0.93 10.53
C THR A 217 -3.71 0.17 9.50
N PHE A 218 -2.73 1.03 9.72
CA PHE A 218 -2.46 2.19 8.88
C PHE A 218 -1.08 2.09 8.24
N THR A 219 -1.01 2.48 6.97
CA THR A 219 0.25 2.72 6.28
C THR A 219 0.20 4.11 5.67
N GLY A 220 1.20 4.95 5.94
CA GLY A 220 1.24 6.33 5.45
C GLY A 220 2.24 7.21 6.19
N SER A 221 1.93 8.50 6.33
CA SER A 221 2.87 9.45 6.95
C SER A 221 2.99 9.25 8.46
N THR A 222 4.17 9.52 9.01
CA THR A 222 4.41 9.40 10.45
C THR A 222 3.54 10.34 11.28
N ALA A 223 3.23 11.54 10.77
CA ALA A 223 2.38 12.50 11.44
C ALA A 223 0.94 11.98 11.60
N VAL A 224 0.35 11.46 10.51
CA VAL A 224 -1.01 10.89 10.54
C VAL A 224 -1.04 9.61 11.39
N GLY A 225 -0.02 8.75 11.27
CA GLY A 225 0.06 7.53 12.08
C GLY A 225 0.09 7.81 13.59
N LYS A 226 0.83 8.83 14.03
CA LYS A 226 0.83 9.27 15.45
C LYS A 226 -0.55 9.75 15.88
N HIS A 227 -1.22 10.56 15.06
CA HIS A 227 -2.56 11.05 15.35
C HIS A 227 -3.57 9.90 15.47
N LEU A 228 -3.58 8.97 14.52
CA LEU A 228 -4.48 7.80 14.54
C LEU A 228 -4.21 6.89 15.76
N ALA A 229 -2.93 6.68 16.11
CA ALA A 229 -2.56 5.90 17.29
C ALA A 229 -3.11 6.53 18.58
N GLN A 230 -3.00 7.86 18.71
CA GLN A 230 -3.56 8.61 19.83
C GLN A 230 -5.09 8.50 19.86
N ALA A 231 -5.75 8.67 18.72
CA ALA A 231 -7.21 8.58 18.61
C ALA A 231 -7.75 7.16 18.93
N CYS A 232 -6.96 6.11 18.72
CA CYS A 232 -7.30 4.73 19.11
C CYS A 232 -7.12 4.42 20.60
N ALA A 233 -6.33 5.24 21.33
CA ALA A 233 -5.93 4.95 22.70
C ALA A 233 -7.10 4.92 23.71
N PRO A 234 -8.13 5.79 23.65
CA PRO A 234 -9.24 5.77 24.60
C PRO A 234 -10.02 4.45 24.66
N GLN A 235 -9.96 3.63 23.60
CA GLN A 235 -10.61 2.32 23.55
C GLN A 235 -9.60 1.15 23.50
N LEU A 236 -8.31 1.44 23.72
CA LEU A 236 -7.22 0.46 23.72
C LEU A 236 -7.23 -0.46 22.48
N LYS A 237 -7.56 0.10 21.30
CA LYS A 237 -7.59 -0.69 20.06
C LYS A 237 -6.19 -1.17 19.71
N ARG A 238 -6.08 -2.36 19.12
CA ARG A 238 -4.78 -2.83 18.60
C ARG A 238 -4.40 -1.99 17.38
N VAL A 239 -3.18 -1.48 17.33
CA VAL A 239 -2.69 -0.67 16.20
C VAL A 239 -1.50 -1.33 15.52
N SER A 240 -1.46 -1.24 14.18
CA SER A 240 -0.26 -1.51 13.38
C SER A 240 0.01 -0.31 12.50
N MET A 241 1.24 0.20 12.53
CA MET A 241 1.63 1.47 11.92
C MET A 241 2.88 1.26 11.07
N GLU A 242 2.73 1.40 9.77
CA GLU A 242 3.82 1.35 8.79
C GLU A 242 4.02 2.77 8.25
N LEU A 243 5.06 3.44 8.75
CA LEU A 243 5.20 4.90 8.63
C LEU A 243 6.37 5.31 7.73
N GLY A 244 6.77 6.59 7.79
CA GLY A 244 7.86 7.12 6.99
C GLY A 244 9.22 6.53 7.41
N GLY A 245 9.99 6.09 6.41
CA GLY A 245 11.39 5.70 6.56
C GLY A 245 12.36 6.79 6.10
N HIS A 246 13.65 6.60 6.40
CA HIS A 246 14.74 7.44 5.92
C HIS A 246 16.01 6.60 5.68
N ALA A 247 15.85 5.57 4.83
CA ALA A 247 16.77 4.45 4.73
C ALA A 247 18.22 4.88 4.38
N PRO A 248 19.22 4.52 5.20
CA PRO A 248 20.62 4.64 4.81
C PRO A 248 21.02 3.50 3.87
N PHE A 249 21.80 3.81 2.85
CA PHE A 249 22.49 2.86 1.98
C PHE A 249 23.99 3.10 2.16
N ILE A 250 24.72 2.14 2.72
CA ILE A 250 26.10 2.32 3.16
C ILE A 250 27.01 1.43 2.32
N VAL A 251 28.01 2.03 1.67
CA VAL A 251 29.00 1.35 0.83
C VAL A 251 30.39 1.53 1.46
N TYR A 252 30.92 0.42 1.97
CA TYR A 252 32.27 0.33 2.51
C TYR A 252 33.30 0.18 1.40
N ASP A 253 34.56 0.47 1.68
CA ASP A 253 35.64 0.45 0.68
C ASP A 253 36.05 -0.95 0.21
N ASP A 254 35.58 -2.00 0.88
CA ASP A 254 35.71 -3.41 0.49
C ASP A 254 34.55 -3.90 -0.41
N ALA A 255 33.54 -3.07 -0.65
CA ALA A 255 32.47 -3.35 -1.60
C ALA A 255 32.89 -3.04 -3.04
N ASP A 256 32.27 -3.71 -4.01
CA ASP A 256 32.36 -3.32 -5.42
C ASP A 256 31.53 -2.03 -5.65
N PRO A 257 32.17 -0.88 -5.94
CA PRO A 257 31.47 0.39 -6.12
C PRO A 257 30.53 0.39 -7.33
N VAL A 258 30.88 -0.32 -8.41
CA VAL A 258 30.08 -0.39 -9.64
C VAL A 258 28.82 -1.22 -9.39
N HIS A 259 28.96 -2.36 -8.71
CA HIS A 259 27.82 -3.17 -8.30
C HIS A 259 26.89 -2.41 -7.36
N ALA A 260 27.44 -1.73 -6.35
CA ALA A 260 26.67 -0.93 -5.41
C ALA A 260 25.92 0.22 -6.09
N ALA A 261 26.56 0.94 -7.02
CA ALA A 261 25.95 2.01 -7.80
C ALA A 261 24.80 1.50 -8.70
N LYS A 262 24.98 0.34 -9.35
CA LYS A 262 23.91 -0.32 -10.10
C LYS A 262 22.74 -0.69 -9.19
N GLY A 263 23.02 -1.33 -8.06
CA GLY A 263 22.02 -1.72 -7.07
C GLY A 263 21.20 -0.54 -6.56
N VAL A 264 21.87 0.52 -6.08
CA VAL A 264 21.17 1.70 -5.56
C VAL A 264 20.36 2.41 -6.65
N SER A 265 20.85 2.47 -7.90
CA SER A 265 20.07 3.08 -9.00
C SER A 265 18.76 2.33 -9.26
N LEU A 266 18.74 1.00 -9.10
CA LEU A 266 17.53 0.21 -9.30
C LEU A 266 16.50 0.45 -8.19
N VAL A 267 16.94 0.47 -6.93
CA VAL A 267 16.01 0.59 -5.79
C VAL A 267 15.66 2.03 -5.44
N LYS A 268 16.53 3.01 -5.73
CA LYS A 268 16.26 4.44 -5.48
C LYS A 268 15.16 4.96 -6.40
N PHE A 269 15.18 4.56 -7.66
CA PHE A 269 14.30 5.07 -8.70
C PHE A 269 13.12 4.16 -9.01
N LEU A 270 13.05 2.98 -8.38
CA LEU A 270 11.83 2.15 -8.40
C LEU A 270 10.64 2.99 -7.90
N ASN A 271 9.55 2.99 -8.67
CA ASN A 271 8.35 3.81 -8.39
C ASN A 271 8.68 5.33 -8.29
N THR A 272 9.66 5.81 -9.07
CA THR A 272 10.15 7.19 -9.03
C THR A 272 10.59 7.60 -7.61
N GLY A 273 11.10 6.64 -6.83
CA GLY A 273 11.53 6.82 -5.45
C GLY A 273 10.42 6.97 -4.42
N GLN A 274 9.16 6.79 -4.80
CA GLN A 274 7.98 6.92 -3.94
C GLN A 274 7.74 5.65 -3.13
N ALA A 275 8.73 5.19 -2.37
CA ALA A 275 8.64 4.00 -1.52
C ALA A 275 9.14 4.28 -0.11
N CYS A 276 8.46 3.74 0.91
CA CYS A 276 8.86 3.91 2.31
C CYS A 276 10.25 3.32 2.63
N ILE A 277 10.67 2.33 1.84
CA ILE A 277 11.97 1.65 1.93
C ILE A 277 13.01 2.20 0.95
N SER A 278 12.67 3.20 0.12
CA SER A 278 13.60 3.75 -0.87
C SER A 278 14.85 4.30 -0.16
N PRO A 279 16.07 3.97 -0.63
CA PRO A 279 17.29 4.60 -0.13
C PRO A 279 17.17 6.12 -0.15
N ASN A 280 17.35 6.77 1.00
CA ASN A 280 17.21 8.22 1.09
C ASN A 280 18.51 8.93 1.44
N ARG A 281 19.47 8.23 2.07
CA ARG A 281 20.84 8.72 2.31
C ARG A 281 21.81 7.67 1.84
N ILE A 282 22.67 8.03 0.89
CA ILE A 282 23.65 7.13 0.30
C ILE A 282 25.01 7.56 0.83
N PHE A 283 25.59 6.73 1.69
CA PHE A 283 26.90 6.94 2.30
C PHE A 283 27.92 6.04 1.60
N VAL A 284 28.96 6.63 1.03
CA VAL A 284 30.01 5.89 0.31
C VAL A 284 31.35 6.29 0.88
N GLN A 285 32.20 5.31 1.19
CA GLN A 285 33.55 5.59 1.67
C GLN A 285 34.42 6.20 0.58
N ARG A 286 35.25 7.18 0.98
CA ARG A 286 35.99 8.08 0.09
C ARG A 286 36.84 7.37 -0.97
N ARG A 287 37.46 6.23 -0.63
CA ARG A 287 38.40 5.50 -1.50
C ARG A 287 37.75 4.99 -2.80
N ILE A 288 36.44 4.77 -2.80
CA ILE A 288 35.69 4.17 -3.91
C ILE A 288 34.62 5.13 -4.46
N LEU A 289 34.66 6.41 -4.07
CA LEU A 289 33.60 7.38 -4.38
C LEU A 289 33.51 7.67 -5.88
N ASP A 290 34.64 7.94 -6.54
CA ASP A 290 34.67 8.32 -7.95
C ASP A 290 34.07 7.25 -8.88
N PRO A 291 34.49 5.96 -8.84
CA PRO A 291 33.88 4.92 -9.69
C PRO A 291 32.40 4.65 -9.35
N PHE A 292 32.00 4.86 -8.09
CA PHE A 292 30.60 4.79 -7.69
C PHE A 292 29.78 5.92 -8.33
N LEU A 293 30.26 7.17 -8.24
CA LEU A 293 29.59 8.34 -8.79
C LEU A 293 29.51 8.29 -10.30
N GLU A 294 30.59 7.92 -10.99
CA GLU A 294 30.62 7.76 -12.45
C GLU A 294 29.53 6.78 -12.92
N THR A 295 29.48 5.60 -12.28
CA THR A 295 28.47 4.58 -12.60
C THR A 295 27.05 5.08 -12.30
N LEU A 296 26.83 5.70 -11.14
CA LEU A 296 25.51 6.17 -10.73
C LEU A 296 25.03 7.30 -11.66
N GLN A 297 25.88 8.28 -11.95
CA GLN A 297 25.58 9.40 -12.83
C GLN A 297 25.22 8.90 -14.24
N ALA A 298 26.05 8.04 -14.84
CA ALA A 298 25.78 7.49 -16.17
C ALA A 298 24.42 6.76 -16.22
N ARG A 299 24.05 6.02 -15.16
CA ARG A 299 22.76 5.34 -15.10
C ARG A 299 21.59 6.31 -14.95
N VAL A 300 21.71 7.30 -14.09
CA VAL A 300 20.65 8.29 -13.86
C VAL A 300 20.43 9.14 -15.11
N SER A 301 21.51 9.61 -15.76
CA SER A 301 21.43 10.37 -17.00
C SER A 301 20.84 9.58 -18.17
N GLY A 302 20.92 8.25 -18.14
CA GLY A 302 20.32 7.37 -19.15
C GLY A 302 18.87 6.98 -18.86
N MET A 303 18.27 7.41 -17.75
CA MET A 303 16.87 7.10 -17.45
C MET A 303 15.93 7.97 -18.27
N GLN A 304 14.98 7.33 -18.95
CA GLN A 304 13.91 8.03 -19.65
C GLN A 304 12.68 8.15 -18.74
N ALA A 305 12.16 9.37 -18.63
CA ALA A 305 10.95 9.70 -17.89
C ALA A 305 9.78 10.02 -18.83
N GLY A 306 8.58 9.60 -18.45
CA GLY A 306 7.36 9.91 -19.19
C GLY A 306 6.17 9.05 -18.75
N ASP A 307 5.18 8.91 -19.62
CA ASP A 307 4.03 8.04 -19.38
C ASP A 307 4.48 6.60 -19.11
N GLY A 308 4.07 6.06 -17.97
CA GLY A 308 4.41 4.70 -17.56
C GLY A 308 3.84 3.60 -18.47
N MET A 309 2.90 3.92 -19.36
CA MET A 309 2.39 3.01 -20.38
C MET A 309 3.36 2.81 -21.55
N ASP A 310 4.25 3.76 -21.81
CA ASP A 310 5.27 3.63 -22.86
C ASP A 310 6.43 2.76 -22.32
N PRO A 311 6.73 1.61 -22.96
CA PRO A 311 7.80 0.72 -22.52
C PRO A 311 9.21 1.34 -22.59
N ALA A 312 9.40 2.46 -23.29
CA ALA A 312 10.65 3.20 -23.29
C ALA A 312 10.91 3.92 -21.95
N ASN A 313 9.84 4.25 -21.21
CA ASN A 313 9.96 5.01 -19.97
C ASN A 313 10.24 4.09 -18.78
N SER A 314 11.34 4.39 -18.10
CA SER A 314 11.75 3.69 -16.87
C SER A 314 11.38 4.45 -15.60
N ILE A 315 10.97 5.71 -15.74
CA ILE A 315 10.56 6.63 -14.68
C ILE A 315 9.18 7.19 -15.04
N GLY A 316 8.21 7.01 -14.15
CA GLY A 316 6.88 7.61 -14.28
C GLY A 316 6.80 8.97 -13.58
N PRO A 317 5.67 9.70 -13.71
CA PRO A 317 5.44 10.94 -12.97
C PRO A 317 5.43 10.70 -11.45
N LEU A 318 5.62 11.78 -10.70
CA LEU A 318 5.27 11.79 -9.27
C LEU A 318 3.75 11.85 -9.12
N ILE A 319 3.22 11.40 -7.98
CA ILE A 319 1.77 11.23 -7.82
C ILE A 319 0.96 12.53 -7.91
N ASN A 320 1.54 13.67 -7.51
CA ASN A 320 0.89 14.98 -7.52
C ASN A 320 1.90 16.13 -7.35
N GLU A 321 1.42 17.35 -7.54
CA GLU A 321 2.20 18.59 -7.43
C GLU A 321 2.91 18.74 -6.07
N SER A 322 2.26 18.37 -4.96
CA SER A 322 2.88 18.47 -3.63
C SER A 322 4.14 17.60 -3.48
N ALA A 323 4.20 16.46 -4.19
CA ALA A 323 5.37 15.61 -4.24
C ALA A 323 6.49 16.23 -5.08
N ILE A 324 6.15 16.87 -6.20
CA ILE A 324 7.09 17.62 -7.06
C ILE A 324 7.73 18.75 -6.26
N GLU A 325 6.92 19.62 -5.66
CA GLU A 325 7.41 20.74 -4.84
C GLU A 325 8.31 20.28 -3.69
N LYS A 326 8.00 19.13 -3.08
CA LYS A 326 8.82 18.57 -2.00
C LYS A 326 10.19 18.17 -2.51
N VAL A 327 10.27 17.48 -3.65
CA VAL A 327 11.55 17.08 -4.24
C VAL A 327 12.35 18.30 -4.68
N ASP A 328 11.71 19.28 -5.33
CA ASP A 328 12.37 20.53 -5.72
C ASP A 328 12.95 21.25 -4.49
N ARG A 329 12.17 21.47 -3.43
CA ARG A 329 12.67 22.07 -2.18
C ARG A 329 13.88 21.33 -1.61
N GLN A 330 13.92 20.00 -1.66
CA GLN A 330 15.06 19.23 -1.17
C GLN A 330 16.30 19.42 -2.04
N VAL A 331 16.14 19.53 -3.37
CA VAL A 331 17.25 19.81 -4.28
C VAL A 331 17.78 21.22 -4.05
N GLN A 332 16.90 22.24 -4.01
CA GLN A 332 17.30 23.63 -3.78
C GLN A 332 17.98 23.82 -2.43
N ASP A 333 17.44 23.21 -1.36
CA ASP A 333 18.04 23.22 -0.03
C ASP A 333 19.46 22.65 -0.05
N ALA A 334 19.66 21.46 -0.64
CA ALA A 334 20.98 20.83 -0.72
C ALA A 334 21.99 21.69 -1.49
N VAL A 335 21.60 22.24 -2.64
CA VAL A 335 22.47 23.10 -3.47
C VAL A 335 22.81 24.40 -2.73
N SER A 336 21.84 25.03 -2.06
CA SER A 336 22.08 26.26 -1.28
C SER A 336 23.07 26.06 -0.11
N HIS A 337 23.20 24.82 0.38
CA HIS A 337 24.16 24.42 1.41
C HIS A 337 25.47 23.83 0.82
N GLY A 338 25.72 23.98 -0.48
CA GLY A 338 26.99 23.64 -1.11
C GLY A 338 27.08 22.22 -1.71
N ALA A 339 25.97 21.48 -1.80
CA ALA A 339 25.95 20.22 -2.54
C ALA A 339 26.09 20.46 -4.05
N THR A 340 26.76 19.55 -4.75
CA THR A 340 26.89 19.60 -6.21
C THR A 340 25.84 18.71 -6.86
N LEU A 341 25.10 19.27 -7.82
CA LEU A 341 24.12 18.53 -8.62
C LEU A 341 24.81 17.83 -9.79
N LEU A 342 24.84 16.50 -9.77
CA LEU A 342 25.55 15.70 -10.79
C LEU A 342 24.67 15.34 -12.00
N ALA A 343 23.35 15.19 -11.81
CA ALA A 343 22.41 14.86 -12.86
C ALA A 343 20.97 15.25 -12.46
N GLY A 344 20.16 15.67 -13.44
CA GLY A 344 18.76 16.02 -13.24
C GLY A 344 18.57 17.19 -12.27
N GLY A 345 17.59 17.10 -11.38
CA GLY A 345 17.33 18.09 -10.33
C GLY A 345 16.44 19.27 -10.73
N SER A 346 15.79 19.19 -11.89
CA SER A 346 14.79 20.16 -12.34
C SER A 346 13.48 19.47 -12.67
N ARG A 347 12.37 20.24 -12.63
CA ARG A 347 11.08 19.77 -13.16
C ARG A 347 11.21 19.57 -14.66
N LEU A 348 10.69 18.44 -15.15
CA LEU A 348 10.61 18.16 -16.57
C LEU A 348 9.28 18.70 -17.11
N THR A 349 9.32 19.54 -18.13
CA THR A 349 8.13 20.17 -18.74
C THR A 349 8.14 20.10 -20.27
N GLU A 350 9.21 19.56 -20.87
CA GLU A 350 9.35 19.49 -22.32
C GLU A 350 8.69 18.21 -22.87
N ASN A 351 8.44 18.18 -24.19
CA ASN A 351 7.94 17.01 -24.91
C ASN A 351 6.63 16.42 -24.35
N GLY A 352 5.77 17.27 -23.80
CA GLY A 352 4.45 16.89 -23.28
C GLY A 352 4.45 16.33 -21.86
N LEU A 353 5.57 16.46 -21.13
CA LEU A 353 5.71 16.13 -19.70
C LEU A 353 5.14 17.20 -18.75
N ASP A 354 4.63 18.31 -19.29
CA ASP A 354 3.96 19.39 -18.58
C ASP A 354 2.47 19.15 -18.32
N ARG A 355 1.90 18.09 -18.90
CA ARG A 355 0.45 17.82 -18.90
C ARG A 355 -0.08 17.14 -17.64
N GLY A 356 0.80 16.65 -16.76
CA GLY A 356 0.46 15.99 -15.50
C GLY A 356 1.63 16.06 -14.55
#